data_AF-A0AA95HY80-F1
#
_entry.id   AF-A0AA95HY80-F1
#
_cell.length_a   1.000
_cell.length_b   1.000
_cell.length_c   1.000
_cell.angle_alpha   90.00
_cell.angle_beta   90.00
_cell.angle_gamma   90.00
#
_symmetry.space_group_name_H-M   'P 1'
#
loop_
_entity.id
_entity.type
_entity.pdbx_description
1 polymer ?
#
loop_
_entity_poly.entity_id
_entity_poly.type
_entity_poly.pdbx_seq_one_letter_code
_entity_poly.pdbx_strand_id
1 'polypeptide(L)'
;MTKGKAKVQELSKLEVISTRQMNRIRWIGTSPKRFCEIVRFQAVINDITNSLGKKHALAYDHGYFDQAHMIHDFKRFYGDSLSVAIREFGSMSDFYNT
;
A
#
# COMPACT_ATOMS: atom_id res chain seq x y z
N MET A 1 -11.01 1.97 7.95
CA MET A 1 -9.54 2.14 8.09
C MET A 1 -9.00 2.82 6.83
N THR A 2 -8.04 3.74 6.92
CA THR A 2 -7.59 4.64 5.83
C THR A 2 -6.71 4.01 4.74
N LYS A 3 -6.56 2.67 4.69
CA LYS A 3 -5.71 1.93 3.71
C LYS A 3 -4.30 2.56 3.49
N GLY A 4 -3.68 3.11 4.55
CA GLY A 4 -2.34 3.73 4.46
C GLY A 4 -2.29 5.10 3.76
N LYS A 5 -3.44 5.76 3.55
CA LYS A 5 -3.53 7.10 2.93
C LYS A 5 -3.29 8.27 3.89
N ALA A 6 -3.33 8.00 5.20
CA ALA A 6 -3.21 9.06 6.21
C ALA A 6 -1.86 9.76 6.11
N LYS A 7 -1.87 11.10 6.14
CA LYS A 7 -0.64 11.90 6.21
C LYS A 7 -0.13 11.95 7.64
N VAL A 8 1.18 12.13 7.81
CA VAL A 8 1.80 12.27 9.14
C VAL A 8 1.16 13.42 9.94
N GLN A 9 0.75 14.50 9.28
CA GLN A 9 0.05 15.63 9.88
C GLN A 9 -1.36 15.28 10.38
N GLU A 10 -2.05 14.35 9.71
CA GLU A 10 -3.38 13.89 10.13
C GLU A 10 -3.23 12.99 11.35
N LEU A 11 -2.28 12.05 11.30
CA LEU A 11 -1.96 11.20 12.45
C LEU A 11 -1.52 12.02 13.67
N SER A 12 -0.72 13.07 13.47
CA SER A 12 -0.24 13.89 14.59
C SER A 12 -1.39 14.66 15.27
N LYS A 13 -2.38 15.11 14.48
CA LYS A 13 -3.59 15.75 15.02
C LYS A 13 -4.46 14.78 15.82
N LEU A 14 -4.62 13.54 15.33
CA LEU A 14 -5.39 12.50 16.02
C LEU A 14 -4.76 12.12 17.37
N GLU A 15 -3.44 11.99 17.40
CA GLU A 15 -2.68 11.62 18.60
C GLU A 15 -2.34 12.82 19.50
N VAL A 16 -2.80 14.04 19.15
CA VAL A 16 -2.53 15.29 19.90
C VAL A 16 -1.03 15.52 20.16
N ILE A 17 -0.18 15.19 19.18
CA ILE A 17 1.28 15.40 19.23
C ILE A 17 1.78 16.23 18.05
N SER A 18 2.97 16.82 18.18
CA SER A 18 3.60 17.51 17.05
C SER A 18 4.01 16.52 15.95
N THR A 19 4.09 16.99 14.70
CA THR A 19 4.64 16.21 13.58
C THR A 19 6.08 15.77 13.83
N ARG A 20 6.88 16.59 14.52
CA ARG A 20 8.26 16.25 14.92
C ARG A 20 8.27 15.09 15.91
N GLN A 21 7.38 15.10 16.89
CA GLN A 21 7.24 14.01 17.86
C GLN A 21 6.74 12.74 17.18
N MET A 22 5.71 12.84 16.34
CA MET A 22 5.22 11.74 15.51
C MET A 22 6.36 11.10 14.69
N ASN A 23 7.20 11.88 14.00
CA ASN A 23 8.33 11.34 13.26
C ASN A 23 9.43 10.68 14.11
N ARG A 24 9.50 10.98 15.42
CA ARG A 24 10.43 10.35 16.38
C ARG A 24 9.88 9.06 16.99
N ILE A 25 8.61 8.76 16.76
CA ILE A 25 8.00 7.53 17.22
C ILE A 25 8.69 6.33 16.55
N ARG A 26 9.22 5.42 17.37
CA ARG A 26 9.98 4.24 16.92
C ARG A 26 9.51 2.89 17.48
N TRP A 27 8.45 2.85 18.29
CA TRP A 27 7.95 1.58 18.87
C TRP A 27 7.48 0.57 17.81
N ILE A 28 7.15 1.04 16.60
CA ILE A 28 6.76 0.22 15.43
C ILE A 28 8.00 -0.23 14.61
N GLY A 29 9.23 0.04 15.10
CA GLY A 29 10.48 -0.33 14.43
C GLY A 29 10.79 0.46 13.15
N THR A 30 9.93 1.40 12.75
CA THR A 30 10.08 2.20 11.52
C THR A 30 9.46 3.59 11.69
N SER A 31 9.62 4.47 10.69
CA SER A 31 8.98 5.79 10.72
C SER A 31 7.48 5.69 10.41
N PRO A 32 6.62 6.60 10.92
CA PRO A 32 5.19 6.60 10.60
C PRO A 32 4.91 6.62 9.10
N LYS A 33 5.68 7.41 8.34
CA LYS A 33 5.57 7.47 6.88
C LYS A 33 5.82 6.09 6.26
N ARG A 34 6.89 5.42 6.66
CA ARG A 34 7.25 4.09 6.14
C ARG A 34 6.20 3.04 6.52
N PHE A 35 5.63 3.14 7.72
CA PHE A 35 4.52 2.29 8.13
C PHE A 35 3.28 2.51 7.25
N CYS A 36 2.92 3.76 6.96
CA CYS A 36 1.81 4.06 6.04
C CYS A 36 2.05 3.51 4.63
N GLU A 37 3.29 3.58 4.12
CA GLU A 37 3.67 2.96 2.84
C GLU A 37 3.44 1.43 2.87
N ILE A 38 3.85 0.74 3.94
CA ILE A 38 3.64 -0.71 4.10
C ILE A 38 2.15 -1.07 4.13
N VAL A 39 1.35 -0.35 4.94
CA VAL A 39 -0.11 -0.61 5.03
C VAL A 39 -0.79 -0.37 3.68
N ARG A 40 -0.36 0.64 2.93
CA ARG A 40 -0.87 0.91 1.59
C ARG A 40 -0.52 -0.20 0.61
N PHE A 41 0.74 -0.66 0.63
CA PHE A 41 1.18 -1.80 -0.18
C PHE A 41 0.36 -3.07 0.12
N GLN A 42 0.16 -3.40 1.40
CA GLN A 42 -0.68 -4.54 1.80
C GLN A 42 -2.12 -4.41 1.29
N ALA A 43 -2.70 -3.20 1.33
CA ALA A 43 -4.02 -2.96 0.79
C ALA A 43 -4.08 -3.17 -0.74
N VAL A 44 -3.04 -2.76 -1.49
CA VAL A 44 -2.95 -2.97 -2.94
C VAL A 44 -2.89 -4.46 -3.27
N ILE A 45 -2.07 -5.24 -2.56
CA ILE A 45 -1.98 -6.70 -2.73
C ILE A 45 -3.35 -7.33 -2.50
N ASN A 46 -4.01 -6.99 -1.39
CA ASN A 46 -5.32 -7.55 -1.05
C ASN A 46 -6.40 -7.22 -2.10
N ASP A 47 -6.40 -6.00 -2.64
CA ASP A 47 -7.37 -5.63 -3.67
C ASP A 47 -7.05 -6.35 -5.00
N ILE A 48 -5.79 -6.63 -5.31
CA ILE A 48 -5.40 -7.39 -6.51
C ILE A 48 -5.74 -8.87 -6.41
N THR A 49 -5.50 -9.49 -5.26
CA THR A 49 -5.80 -10.92 -5.05
C THR A 49 -7.31 -11.18 -5.05
N ASN A 50 -8.11 -10.24 -4.56
CA ASN A 50 -9.57 -10.40 -4.46
C ASN A 50 -10.35 -9.81 -5.65
N SER A 51 -9.74 -8.96 -6.47
CA SER A 51 -10.42 -8.26 -7.57
C SER A 51 -9.60 -8.34 -8.85
N LEU A 52 -9.78 -9.43 -9.61
CA LEU A 52 -9.05 -9.73 -10.85
C LEU A 52 -9.20 -8.71 -12.01
N GLY A 53 -9.93 -7.60 -11.84
CA GLY A 53 -10.40 -6.79 -12.98
C GLY A 53 -10.29 -5.26 -12.92
N LYS A 54 -10.04 -4.62 -11.77
CA LYS A 54 -10.14 -3.14 -11.66
C LYS A 54 -8.78 -2.45 -11.69
N LYS A 55 -8.16 -2.41 -12.86
CA LYS A 55 -6.82 -1.80 -13.06
C LYS A 55 -6.84 -0.28 -13.17
N HIS A 56 -7.91 0.30 -13.72
CA HIS A 56 -7.91 1.70 -14.16
C HIS A 56 -8.00 2.75 -13.04
N ALA A 57 -8.47 2.39 -11.83
CA ALA A 57 -8.60 3.32 -10.70
C ALA A 57 -7.71 2.97 -9.51
N LEU A 58 -6.94 1.87 -9.57
CA LEU A 58 -6.22 1.32 -8.40
C LEU A 58 -5.25 2.33 -7.77
N ALA A 59 -4.51 3.10 -8.59
CA ALA A 59 -3.59 4.11 -8.09
C ALA A 59 -4.32 5.17 -7.23
N TYR A 60 -5.42 5.71 -7.75
CA TYR A 60 -6.24 6.68 -7.05
C TYR A 60 -6.91 6.08 -5.79
N ASP A 61 -7.43 4.87 -5.92
CA ASP A 61 -8.10 4.13 -4.84
C ASP A 61 -7.16 3.80 -3.68
N HIS A 62 -5.85 3.78 -3.89
CA HIS A 62 -4.84 3.60 -2.85
C HIS A 62 -4.05 4.88 -2.50
N GLY A 63 -4.43 6.03 -3.06
CA GLY A 63 -3.86 7.33 -2.68
C GLY A 63 -2.48 7.59 -3.28
N TYR A 64 -2.19 6.99 -4.43
CA TYR A 64 -1.09 7.38 -5.30
C TYR A 64 -1.52 8.55 -6.19
N PHE A 65 -0.54 9.36 -6.59
CA PHE A 65 -0.77 10.49 -7.49
C PHE A 65 -1.12 10.01 -8.90
N ASP A 66 -0.38 8.99 -9.38
CA ASP A 66 -0.59 8.36 -10.67
C ASP A 66 -0.16 6.88 -10.62
N GLN A 67 -0.34 6.17 -11.74
CA GLN A 67 0.01 4.77 -11.88
C GLN A 67 1.52 4.52 -11.82
N ALA A 68 2.36 5.45 -12.29
CA ALA A 68 3.81 5.29 -12.30
C ALA A 68 4.38 5.29 -10.86
N HIS A 69 3.90 6.21 -10.02
CA HIS A 69 4.24 6.25 -8.59
C HIS A 69 3.80 4.96 -7.87
N MET A 70 2.60 4.46 -8.17
CA MET A 70 2.12 3.19 -7.63
C MET A 70 3.03 2.02 -8.03
N ILE A 71 3.37 1.90 -9.32
CA ILE A 71 4.23 0.81 -9.82
C ILE A 71 5.62 0.87 -9.19
N HIS A 72 6.20 2.06 -9.06
CA HIS A 72 7.50 2.23 -8.43
C HIS A 72 7.49 1.79 -6.95
N ASP A 73 6.49 2.22 -6.18
CA ASP A 73 6.38 1.84 -4.77
C ASP A 73 6.08 0.34 -4.63
N PHE A 74 5.21 -0.21 -5.48
CA PHE A 74 4.92 -1.65 -5.49
C PHE A 74 6.19 -2.48 -5.78
N LYS A 75 6.97 -2.12 -6.81
CA LYS A 75 8.25 -2.77 -7.12
C LYS A 75 9.21 -2.74 -5.95
N ARG A 76 9.27 -1.62 -5.23
CA ARG A 76 10.14 -1.46 -4.06
C ARG A 76 9.79 -2.41 -2.92
N PHE A 77 8.53 -2.83 -2.80
CA PHE A 77 8.09 -3.75 -1.76
C PHE A 77 7.99 -5.21 -2.21
N TYR A 78 7.49 -5.46 -3.42
CA TYR A 78 7.28 -6.80 -3.97
C TYR A 78 8.51 -7.38 -4.67
N GLY A 79 9.37 -6.52 -5.23
CA GLY A 79 10.52 -6.92 -6.04
C GLY A 79 10.25 -6.93 -7.55
N ASP A 80 8.98 -6.92 -7.99
CA ASP A 80 8.60 -6.87 -9.41
C ASP A 80 7.36 -5.97 -9.63
N SER A 81 7.00 -5.76 -10.89
CA SER A 81 5.86 -4.97 -11.31
C SER A 81 4.53 -5.59 -10.91
N LEU A 82 3.55 -4.72 -10.73
CA LEU A 82 2.16 -5.08 -10.45
C LEU A 82 1.60 -6.12 -11.44
N SER A 83 1.95 -5.99 -12.72
CA SER A 83 1.48 -6.89 -13.78
C SER A 83 2.00 -8.32 -13.60
N VAL A 84 3.23 -8.48 -13.12
CA VAL A 84 3.81 -9.80 -12.84
C VAL A 84 3.11 -10.42 -11.63
N ALA A 85 2.97 -9.65 -10.55
CA ALA A 85 2.26 -10.10 -9.35
C ALA A 85 0.82 -10.56 -9.67
N ILE A 86 0.07 -9.79 -10.48
CA ILE A 86 -1.28 -10.16 -10.93
C ILE A 86 -1.28 -11.51 -11.67
N ARG A 87 -0.30 -11.73 -12.55
CA ARG A 87 -0.19 -12.99 -13.30
C ARG A 87 0.12 -14.17 -12.36
N GLU A 88 0.97 -13.96 -11.37
CA GLU A 88 1.32 -14.98 -10.37
C GLU A 88 0.10 -15.33 -9.49
N PHE A 89 -0.63 -14.33 -9.00
CA PHE A 89 -1.84 -14.56 -8.20
C PHE A 89 -2.99 -15.15 -9.02
N GLY A 90 -3.13 -14.76 -10.29
CA GLY A 90 -4.10 -15.37 -11.22
C GLY A 90 -3.78 -16.83 -11.50
N SER A 91 -2.51 -17.16 -11.74
CA SER A 91 -2.08 -18.55 -11.96
C SER A 91 -2.31 -19.42 -10.72
N MET A 92 -2.07 -18.91 -9.50
CA MET A 92 -2.35 -19.67 -8.27
C MET A 92 -3.86 -19.96 -8.12
N SER A 93 -4.74 -19.00 -8.44
CA SER A 93 -6.20 -19.23 -8.43
C SER A 93 -6.63 -20.38 -9.36
N ASP A 94 -5.97 -20.56 -10.50
CA ASP A 94 -6.27 -21.66 -11.43
C ASP A 94 -5.80 -23.02 -10.91
N PHE A 95 -4.73 -23.06 -10.12
CA PHE A 95 -4.20 -24.30 -9.53
C PHE A 95 -4.94 -24.77 -8.27
N TYR A 96 -5.50 -23.86 -7.46
CA TYR A 96 -6.16 -24.19 -6.19
C TYR A 96 -7.68 -24.44 -6.31
N ASN A 97 -8.24 -24.41 -7.52
CA ASN A 97 -9.68 -24.65 -7.79
C ASN A 97 -9.99 -26.04 -8.42
N THR A 98 -9.18 -27.07 -8.15
CA THR A 98 -9.47 -28.48 -8.46
C THR A 98 -9.64 -29.28 -7.17
#